data_AF-A0A7K7MKZ8-F1
#
_entry.id   AF-A0A7K7MKZ8-F1
#
_cell.length_a   1.000
_cell.length_b   1.000
_cell.length_c   1.000
_cell.angle_alpha   90.00
_cell.angle_beta   90.00
_cell.angle_gamma   90.00
#
_symmetry.space_group_name_H-M   'P 1'
#
loop_
_entity.id
_entity.type
_entity.pdbx_description
1 polymer ?
#
loop_
_entity_poly.entity_id
_entity_poly.type
_entity_poly.pdbx_seq_one_letter_code
_entity_poly.pdbx_strand_id
1 'polypeptide(L)'
;MRSLGASPTPGEVQRHLQLHRIERDAELDFSTFLTIMYRQLKQEEPEREILRALAMLDRQQRGEIAVSELRAKLTGLGEKLAREE
;
A
#
# COMPACT_ATOMS: atom_id res chain seq x y z
N MET A 1 2.71 11.67 -4.31
CA MET A 1 2.32 11.05 -3.02
C MET A 1 3.49 10.28 -2.41
N ARG A 2 4.04 9.26 -3.08
CA ARG A 2 5.23 8.50 -2.60
C ARG A 2 6.43 9.34 -2.20
N SER A 3 6.82 10.32 -3.02
CA SER A 3 7.91 11.24 -2.70
C SER A 3 7.65 12.14 -1.48
N LEU A 4 6.41 12.18 -0.97
CA LEU A 4 6.00 12.92 0.22
C LEU A 4 5.78 11.99 1.42
N GLY A 5 6.23 10.73 1.34
CA GLY A 5 6.16 9.77 2.43
C GLY A 5 4.88 8.93 2.51
N ALA A 6 3.90 9.16 1.63
CA ALA A 6 2.65 8.39 1.58
C ALA A 6 2.68 7.35 0.44
N SER A 7 2.26 6.12 0.69
CA SER A 7 2.28 5.02 -0.29
C SER A 7 0.88 4.47 -0.58
N PRO A 8 -0.01 5.27 -1.21
CA PRO A 8 -1.36 4.82 -1.51
C PRO A 8 -1.37 3.64 -2.47
N THR A 9 -2.27 2.69 -2.22
CA THR A 9 -2.58 1.61 -3.16
C THR A 9 -3.29 2.16 -4.40
N PRO A 10 -3.25 1.44 -5.55
CA PRO A 10 -4.00 1.86 -6.73
C PRO A 10 -5.50 2.07 -6.48
N GLY A 11 -6.10 1.25 -5.60
CA GLY A 11 -7.51 1.39 -5.21
C GLY A 11 -7.79 2.66 -4.40
N GLU A 12 -6.86 3.08 -3.55
CA GLU A 12 -6.98 4.34 -2.80
C GLU A 12 -6.85 5.55 -3.70
N VAL A 13 -5.91 5.53 -4.65
CA VAL A 13 -5.79 6.59 -5.67
C VAL A 13 -7.10 6.70 -6.44
N GLN A 14 -7.66 5.59 -6.91
CA GLN A 14 -8.95 5.58 -7.62
C GLN A 14 -10.09 6.15 -6.76
N ARG A 15 -10.12 5.82 -5.47
CA ARG A 15 -11.12 6.35 -4.53
C ARG A 15 -11.00 7.86 -4.38
N HIS A 16 -9.79 8.40 -4.25
CA HIS A 16 -9.57 9.84 -4.19
C HIS A 16 -10.07 10.55 -5.45
N LEU A 17 -9.78 9.99 -6.63
CA LEU A 17 -10.29 10.54 -7.90
C LEU A 17 -11.83 10.55 -7.95
N GLN A 18 -12.47 9.44 -7.56
CA GLN A 18 -13.93 9.34 -7.52
C GLN A 18 -14.58 10.32 -6.54
N LEU A 19 -14.03 10.45 -5.33
CA LEU A 19 -14.54 11.35 -4.29
C LEU A 19 -14.53 12.81 -4.74
N HIS A 20 -13.50 13.19 -5.50
CA HIS A 20 -13.33 14.54 -6.01
C HIS A 20 -13.87 14.74 -7.43
N ARG A 21 -14.50 13.71 -8.03
CA ARG A 21 -15.03 13.71 -9.42
C ARG A 21 -13.97 14.12 -10.45
N ILE A 22 -12.76 13.60 -10.28
CA ILE A 22 -11.61 13.84 -11.14
C ILE A 22 -11.50 12.68 -12.13
N GLU A 23 -11.45 13.00 -13.42
CA GLU A 23 -11.17 12.01 -14.46
C GLU A 23 -9.71 11.52 -14.36
N ARG A 24 -9.44 10.30 -14.81
CA ARG A 24 -8.13 9.65 -14.59
C ARG A 24 -6.93 10.43 -15.13
N ASP A 25 -7.14 11.16 -16.23
CA ASP A 25 -6.10 11.94 -16.92
C ASP A 25 -6.31 13.46 -16.79
N ALA A 26 -7.18 13.89 -15.88
CA ALA A 26 -7.41 15.31 -15.63
C ALA A 26 -6.28 15.92 -14.79
N GLU A 27 -6.00 17.20 -15.02
CA GLU A 27 -5.11 17.98 -14.18
C GLU A 27 -5.74 18.25 -12.81
N LEU A 28 -4.89 18.30 -11.80
CA LEU A 28 -5.28 18.45 -10.40
C LEU A 28 -4.77 19.80 -9.89
N ASP A 29 -5.68 20.65 -9.41
CA ASP A 29 -5.26 21.87 -8.73
C ASP A 29 -4.57 21.53 -7.40
N PHE A 30 -3.71 22.46 -6.94
CA PHE A 30 -2.90 22.24 -5.76
C PHE A 30 -3.73 22.10 -4.47
N SER A 31 -4.84 22.84 -4.33
CA SER A 31 -5.72 22.76 -3.16
C SER A 31 -6.39 21.39 -3.01
N THR A 32 -6.81 20.80 -4.13
CA THR A 32 -7.43 19.49 -4.19
C THR A 32 -6.39 18.41 -3.91
N PHE A 33 -5.17 18.56 -4.44
CA PHE A 33 -4.05 17.69 -4.08
C PHE A 33 -3.76 17.69 -2.57
N LEU A 34 -3.72 18.86 -1.92
CA LEU A 34 -3.51 18.96 -0.48
C LEU A 34 -4.63 18.29 0.32
N THR A 35 -5.88 18.42 -0.14
CA THR A 35 -7.03 17.76 0.49
C THR A 35 -6.90 16.23 0.41
N ILE A 36 -6.53 15.70 -0.76
CA ILE A 36 -6.28 14.27 -0.96
C ILE A 36 -5.13 13.79 -0.06
N MET A 37 -4.01 14.52 -0.04
CA MET A 37 -2.85 14.18 0.79
C MET A 37 -3.19 14.17 2.28
N TYR A 38 -3.93 15.16 2.76
CA TYR A 38 -4.36 15.23 4.16
C TYR A 38 -5.21 14.01 4.56
N ARG A 39 -6.12 13.57 3.68
CA ARG A 39 -6.93 12.37 3.92
C ARG A 39 -6.08 11.10 3.86
N GLN A 40 -5.17 10.99 2.91
CA GLN A 40 -4.26 9.84 2.79
C GLN A 40 -3.40 9.68 4.05
N LEU A 41 -2.75 10.75 4.50
CA LEU A 41 -1.88 10.71 5.68
C LEU A 41 -2.61 10.35 6.97
N LYS A 42 -3.92 10.61 7.05
CA LYS A 42 -4.74 10.23 8.21
C LYS A 42 -5.17 8.77 8.23
N GLN A 43 -5.22 8.12 7.08
CA GLN A 43 -5.64 6.72 6.98
C GLN A 43 -4.47 5.74 6.95
N GLU A 44 -3.28 6.18 6.57
CA GLU A 44 -2.10 5.32 6.57
C GLU A 44 -1.71 4.91 7.99
N GLU A 45 -1.76 3.60 8.26
CA GLU A 45 -1.29 2.98 9.49
C GLU A 45 -0.26 1.88 9.13
N PRO A 46 0.94 2.25 8.65
CA PRO A 46 1.87 1.31 8.01
C PRO A 46 2.26 0.15 8.94
N GLU A 47 2.48 0.42 10.23
CA GLU A 47 2.77 -0.62 11.23
C GLU A 47 1.62 -1.64 11.32
N ARG A 48 0.37 -1.17 11.42
CA ARG A 48 -0.79 -2.05 11.54
C ARG A 48 -1.08 -2.81 10.24
N GLU A 49 -0.77 -2.23 9.09
CA GLU A 49 -0.90 -2.88 7.79
C GLU A 49 0.14 -3.98 7.62
N ILE A 50 1.40 -3.72 7.98
CA ILE A 50 2.48 -4.73 7.96
C ILE A 50 2.13 -5.87 8.91
N LEU A 51 1.70 -5.57 10.15
CA LEU A 51 1.29 -6.60 11.11
C LEU A 51 0.10 -7.43 10.62
N ARG A 52 -0.89 -6.79 9.99
CA ARG A 52 -2.03 -7.50 9.37
C ARG A 52 -1.58 -8.41 8.23
N ALA A 53 -0.68 -7.94 7.37
CA ALA A 53 -0.13 -8.74 6.27
C ALA A 53 0.66 -9.94 6.80
N LEU A 54 1.50 -9.74 7.82
CA LEU A 54 2.25 -10.81 8.49
C LEU A 54 1.31 -11.84 9.14
N ALA A 55 0.25 -11.39 9.82
CA ALA A 55 -0.75 -12.28 10.42
C ALA A 55 -1.52 -13.09 9.37
N MET A 56 -1.76 -12.54 8.17
CA MET A 56 -2.37 -13.29 7.06
C MET A 56 -1.44 -14.35 6.46
N LEU A 57 -0.12 -14.15 6.56
CA LEU A 57 0.90 -15.09 6.10
C LEU A 57 1.13 -16.21 7.13
N ASP A 58 1.19 -15.87 8.41
CA ASP A 58 1.33 -16.82 9.51
C ASP A 58 0.00 -17.49 9.90
N ARG A 59 -0.44 -18.42 9.05
CA ARG A 59 -1.67 -19.19 9.26
C ARG A 59 -1.70 -19.99 10.56
N GLN A 60 -0.53 -20.27 11.14
CA GLN A 60 -0.39 -21.07 12.35
C GLN A 60 -0.27 -20.22 13.62
N GLN A 61 -0.28 -18.88 13.50
CA GLN A 61 -0.17 -17.94 14.62
C GLN A 61 1.05 -18.18 15.51
N ARG A 62 2.18 -18.54 14.90
CA ARG A 62 3.47 -18.74 15.58
C ARG A 62 4.16 -17.42 15.95
N GLY A 63 3.75 -16.31 15.33
CA GLY A 63 4.41 -15.01 15.42
C GLY A 63 5.63 -14.87 14.50
N GLU A 64 5.89 -15.87 13.65
CA GLU A 64 7.02 -15.93 12.73
C GLU A 64 6.63 -16.61 11.40
N ILE A 65 7.26 -16.19 10.31
CA ILE A 65 7.03 -16.71 8.97
C ILE A 65 8.37 -17.22 8.43
N ALA A 66 8.36 -18.39 7.80
CA ALA A 66 9.56 -18.91 7.18
C ALA A 66 9.95 -18.05 5.96
N VAL A 67 11.25 -17.83 5.76
CA VAL A 67 11.78 -17.08 4.60
C VAL A 67 11.26 -17.66 3.28
N SER A 68 11.13 -18.98 3.18
CA SER A 68 10.58 -19.67 2.01
C SER A 68 9.10 -19.34 1.75
N GLU A 69 8.28 -19.22 2.80
CA GLU A 69 6.86 -18.87 2.69
C GLU A 69 6.67 -17.41 2.27
N LEU A 70 7.45 -16.51 2.87
CA LEU A 70 7.46 -15.09 2.51
C LEU A 70 7.91 -14.91 1.06
N ARG A 71 9.00 -15.55 0.65
CA ARG A 71 9.51 -15.50 -0.73
C ARG A 71 8.48 -16.05 -1.72
N ALA A 72 7.88 -17.20 -1.45
CA ALA A 72 6.86 -17.79 -2.32
C ALA A 72 5.66 -16.84 -2.51
N LYS A 73 5.25 -16.14 -1.45
CA LYS A 73 4.17 -15.16 -1.51
C LYS A 73 4.54 -13.89 -2.28
N LEU A 74 5.71 -13.33 -2.03
CA LEU A 74 6.21 -12.15 -2.75
C LEU A 74 6.41 -12.46 -4.24
N THR A 75 6.99 -13.61 -4.58
CA THR A 75 7.09 -14.06 -5.98
C THR A 75 5.72 -14.29 -6.62
N GLY A 76 4.74 -14.81 -5.88
CA GLY A 76 3.36 -14.93 -6.34
C GLY A 76 2.66 -13.60 -6.61
N LEU A 77 3.13 -12.50 -5.99
CA LEU A 77 2.66 -11.13 -6.22
C LEU A 77 3.42 -10.44 -7.37
N GLY A 78 4.41 -11.09 -7.97
CA GLY A 78 5.20 -10.58 -9.09
C GLY A 78 6.55 -9.97 -8.71
N GLU A 79 6.94 -10.00 -7.43
CA GLU A 79 8.24 -9.53 -6.96
C GLU A 79 9.34 -10.57 -7.26
N LYS A 80 10.39 -10.16 -7.97
CA LYS A 80 11.54 -11.03 -8.27
C LYS A 80 12.59 -10.86 -7.17
N LEU A 81 12.59 -11.77 -6.20
CA LEU A 81 13.58 -11.77 -5.11
C LEU A 81 14.82 -12.57 -5.53
N ALA A 82 15.99 -11.95 -5.51
CA ALA A 82 17.27 -12.63 -5.67
C ALA A 82 17.51 -13.58 -4.48
N ARG A 83 18.34 -14.62 -4.64
CA ARG A 83 18.55 -15.64 -3.57
C ARG A 83 19.03 -15.04 -2.24
N GLU A 84 19.73 -13.91 -2.29
CA GLU A 84 20.31 -13.19 -1.17
C GLU A 84 19.33 -12.22 -0.47
N GLU A 85 18.18 -11.93 -1.09
CA GLU A 85 17.06 -11.13 -0.56
C GLU A 85 15.99 -12.00 0.10
#